data_AF-A0A060C361-F1
#
_entry.id   AF-A0A060C361-F1
#
_cell.length_a   1.000
_cell.length_b   1.000
_cell.length_c   1.000
_cell.angle_alpha   90.00
_cell.angle_beta   90.00
_cell.angle_gamma   90.00
#
_symmetry.space_group_name_H-M   'P 1'
#
loop_
_entity.id
_entity.type
_entity.pdbx_description
1 polymer ?
#
loop_
_entity_poly.entity_id
_entity_poly.type
_entity_poly.pdbx_seq_one_letter_code
_entity_poly.pdbx_strand_id
1 'polypeptide(L)'
;GDEMGRTQRGNNNAYCQDNEIAWVDWSLLDSNAELYNFTKEVIRFRRENPALCRDTYFTGRPRRKGGEPDLLWFNATGDAQRWDADDLSIACLINGEENDGTALYLMFNPTVLALQFRIPKGK
;
A
#
# COMPACT_ATOMS: atom_id res chain seq x y z
N GLY A 1 9.60 3.99 -16.02
CA GLY A 1 10.99 3.87 -15.57
C GLY A 1 11.09 2.98 -14.36
N ASP A 2 10.45 3.38 -13.27
CA ASP A 2 10.49 2.69 -11.98
C ASP A 2 9.96 1.25 -12.08
N GLU A 3 8.90 1.04 -12.87
CA GLU A 3 8.28 -0.27 -13.13
C GLU A 3 9.23 -1.29 -13.77
N MET A 4 10.38 -0.86 -14.28
CA MET A 4 11.41 -1.71 -14.86
C MET A 4 12.77 -1.49 -14.21
N GLY A 5 12.83 -0.88 -13.01
CA GLY A 5 14.06 -0.73 -12.24
C GLY A 5 15.06 0.27 -12.82
N ARG A 6 14.58 1.32 -13.49
CA ARG A 6 15.43 2.39 -14.01
C ARG A 6 16.28 3.01 -12.89
N THR A 7 17.56 3.27 -13.18
CA THR A 7 18.50 3.89 -12.24
C THR A 7 19.13 5.15 -12.81
N GLN A 8 19.34 6.15 -11.96
CA GLN A 8 20.20 7.31 -12.24
C GLN A 8 21.58 7.15 -11.57
N ARG A 9 21.96 5.92 -11.21
CA ARG A 9 23.22 5.57 -10.52
C ARG A 9 23.44 6.37 -9.22
N GLY A 10 22.37 6.64 -8.49
CA GLY A 10 22.40 7.41 -7.25
C GLY A 10 22.37 8.93 -7.43
N ASN A 11 22.37 9.44 -8.66
CA ASN A 11 22.10 10.86 -8.90
C ASN A 11 20.62 11.13 -8.64
N ASN A 12 20.29 11.96 -7.66
CA ASN A 12 18.92 12.38 -7.36
C ASN A 12 18.53 13.71 -8.02
N ASN A 13 19.39 14.26 -8.88
CA ASN A 13 19.24 15.57 -9.51
C ASN A 13 19.77 15.60 -10.97
N ALA A 14 19.34 14.64 -11.80
CA ALA A 14 19.78 14.53 -13.20
C ALA A 14 19.17 15.58 -14.16
N TYR A 15 18.80 16.77 -13.69
CA TYR A 15 18.03 17.75 -14.46
C TYR A 15 18.75 18.30 -15.71
N CYS A 16 20.09 18.36 -15.69
CA CYS A 16 20.93 18.85 -16.78
C CYS A 16 21.61 17.73 -17.59
N GLN A 17 21.23 16.48 -17.35
CA GLN A 17 21.82 15.32 -18.03
C GLN A 17 20.94 14.94 -19.21
N ASP A 18 21.39 15.21 -20.43
CA ASP A 18 20.80 14.65 -21.64
C ASP A 18 21.69 13.53 -22.17
N ASN A 19 21.67 12.40 -21.46
CA ASN A 19 22.47 11.21 -21.73
C ASN A 19 21.86 9.98 -21.06
N GLU A 20 22.55 8.85 -21.08
CA GLU A 20 22.10 7.55 -20.60
C GLU A 20 21.71 7.52 -19.12
N ILE A 21 22.14 8.49 -18.30
CA ILE A 21 21.68 8.63 -16.91
C ILE A 21 20.19 9.05 -16.88
N ALA A 22 19.77 9.89 -17.82
CA ALA A 22 18.42 10.44 -17.89
C ALA A 22 17.53 9.78 -18.95
N TRP A 23 18.11 9.06 -19.92
CA TRP A 23 17.33 8.34 -20.92
C TRP A 23 16.64 7.11 -20.32
N VAL A 24 15.60 6.66 -21.00
CA VAL A 24 14.89 5.43 -20.66
C VAL A 24 15.52 4.29 -21.45
N ASP A 25 16.12 3.34 -20.74
CA ASP A 25 16.61 2.09 -21.32
C ASP A 25 15.47 1.06 -21.36
N TRP A 26 14.97 0.77 -22.57
CA TRP A 26 13.87 -0.16 -22.77
C TRP A 26 14.28 -1.64 -22.67
N SER A 27 15.57 -1.96 -22.75
CA SER A 27 16.06 -3.34 -22.57
C SER A 27 15.83 -3.85 -21.13
N LEU A 28 15.56 -2.94 -20.19
CA LEU A 28 15.17 -3.26 -18.82
C LEU A 28 13.82 -4.00 -18.73
N LEU A 29 12.94 -3.89 -19.73
CA LEU A 29 11.69 -4.66 -19.74
C LEU A 29 11.95 -6.16 -19.84
N ASP A 30 12.98 -6.56 -20.60
CA ASP A 30 13.35 -7.96 -20.73
C ASP A 30 14.02 -8.47 -19.44
N SER A 31 14.87 -7.63 -18.84
CA SER A 31 15.65 -7.99 -17.64
C SER A 31 14.82 -7.98 -16.35
N ASN A 32 13.82 -7.10 -16.26
CA ASN A 32 13.03 -6.84 -15.05
C ASN A 32 11.52 -7.07 -15.28
N ALA A 33 11.17 -8.02 -16.15
CA ALA A 33 9.78 -8.32 -16.50
C ALA A 33 8.88 -8.62 -15.29
N GLU A 34 9.44 -9.25 -14.24
CA GLU A 34 8.70 -9.55 -13.00
C GLU A 34 8.26 -8.28 -12.26
N LEU A 35 9.15 -7.27 -12.14
CA LEU A 35 8.82 -5.99 -11.52
C LEU A 35 7.75 -5.27 -12.33
N TYR A 36 7.88 -5.27 -13.66
CA TYR A 36 6.90 -4.66 -14.56
C TYR A 36 5.52 -5.30 -14.41
N ASN A 37 5.47 -6.63 -14.41
CA ASN A 37 4.24 -7.37 -14.21
C ASN A 37 3.66 -7.10 -12.82
N PHE A 38 4.46 -7.14 -11.75
CA PHE A 38 4.01 -6.80 -10.41
C PHE A 38 3.41 -5.40 -10.35
N THR A 39 4.08 -4.38 -10.89
CA THR A 39 3.56 -3.00 -10.94
C THR A 39 2.22 -2.93 -11.69
N LYS A 40 2.11 -3.61 -12.84
CA LYS A 40 0.86 -3.69 -13.61
C LYS A 40 -0.27 -4.32 -12.79
N GLU A 41 0.00 -5.42 -12.10
CA GLU A 41 -0.98 -6.11 -11.26
C GLU A 41 -1.41 -5.27 -10.07
N VAL A 42 -0.49 -4.57 -9.40
CA VAL A 42 -0.83 -3.66 -8.28
C VAL A 42 -1.67 -2.48 -8.76
N ILE A 43 -1.37 -1.90 -9.93
CA ILE A 43 -2.20 -0.84 -10.53
C ILE A 43 -3.61 -1.38 -10.83
N ARG A 44 -3.71 -2.57 -11.42
CA ARG A 44 -5.00 -3.20 -11.71
C ARG A 44 -5.78 -3.46 -10.42
N PHE A 45 -5.15 -4.07 -9.42
CA PHE A 45 -5.72 -4.31 -8.10
C PHE A 45 -6.25 -3.02 -7.48
N ARG A 46 -5.47 -1.93 -7.49
CA ARG A 46 -5.93 -0.62 -6.99
C ARG A 46 -7.19 -0.13 -7.71
N ARG A 47 -7.26 -0.27 -9.04
CA ARG A 47 -8.41 0.16 -9.86
C ARG A 47 -9.66 -0.70 -9.65
N GLU A 48 -9.48 -1.98 -9.36
CA GLU A 48 -10.56 -2.94 -9.10
C GLU A 48 -11.14 -2.85 -7.67
N ASN A 49 -10.49 -2.09 -6.77
CA ASN A 49 -10.90 -1.92 -5.38
C ASN A 49 -11.28 -0.45 -5.11
N PRO A 50 -12.58 -0.07 -5.24
CA PRO A 50 -13.07 1.31 -5.07
C PRO A 50 -12.62 2.00 -3.77
N ALA A 51 -12.48 1.26 -2.67
CA ALA A 51 -12.02 1.82 -1.40
C ALA A 51 -10.61 2.43 -1.47
N LEU A 52 -9.77 2.00 -2.42
CA LEU A 52 -8.42 2.53 -2.64
C LEU A 52 -8.40 3.72 -3.63
N CYS A 53 -9.54 4.05 -4.23
CA CYS A 53 -9.72 5.11 -5.22
C CYS A 53 -10.79 6.14 -4.81
N ARG A 54 -11.15 6.21 -3.54
CA ARG A 54 -12.15 7.15 -3.00
C ARG A 54 -11.70 8.61 -3.18
N ASP A 55 -12.67 9.49 -3.33
CA ASP A 55 -12.52 10.96 -3.34
C ASP A 55 -12.78 11.60 -1.97
N THR A 56 -13.18 10.79 -0.98
CA THR A 56 -13.49 11.19 0.38
C THR A 56 -12.62 10.42 1.38
N TYR A 57 -12.31 11.06 2.52
CA TYR A 57 -11.56 10.43 3.60
C TYR A 57 -12.37 9.34 4.29
N PHE A 58 -11.67 8.32 4.78
CA PHE A 58 -12.20 7.43 5.81
C PHE A 58 -12.44 8.23 7.10
N THR A 59 -13.51 7.91 7.80
CA THR A 59 -13.97 8.63 8.98
C THR A 59 -13.63 7.93 10.29
N GLY A 60 -13.31 6.63 10.23
CA GLY A 60 -13.16 5.78 11.41
C GLY A 60 -14.48 5.59 12.17
N ARG A 61 -15.61 5.76 11.48
CA ARG A 61 -16.95 5.71 12.07
C ARG A 61 -17.90 4.93 11.16
N PRO A 62 -18.91 4.25 11.72
CA PRO A 62 -19.92 3.57 10.92
C PRO A 62 -20.88 4.58 10.28
N ARG A 63 -21.44 4.28 9.10
CA ARG A 63 -22.52 5.09 8.51
C ARG A 63 -23.83 4.92 9.27
N ARG A 64 -24.05 3.74 9.86
CA ARG A 64 -25.24 3.41 10.65
C ARG A 64 -24.91 3.29 12.14
N LYS A 65 -25.81 3.77 13.00
CA LYS A 65 -25.66 3.62 14.45
C LYS A 65 -25.61 2.14 14.83
N GLY A 66 -24.54 1.74 15.51
CA GLY A 66 -24.30 0.35 15.91
C GLY A 66 -23.58 -0.51 14.89
N GLY A 67 -23.20 0.04 13.72
CA GLY A 67 -22.31 -0.63 12.76
C GLY A 67 -20.84 -0.55 13.15
N GLU A 68 -19.99 -1.19 12.35
CA GLU A 68 -18.53 -1.13 12.47
C GLU A 68 -17.94 0.02 11.63
N PRO A 69 -16.82 0.63 12.04
CA PRO A 69 -16.16 1.69 11.27
C PRO A 69 -15.85 1.33 9.82
N ASP A 70 -15.78 2.36 8.97
CA ASP A 70 -15.32 2.24 7.57
C ASP A 70 -13.85 1.85 7.43
N LEU A 71 -13.03 2.19 8.43
CA LEU A 71 -11.62 1.82 8.55
C LEU A 71 -11.26 1.57 10.01
N LEU A 72 -10.62 0.44 10.30
CA LEU A 72 -10.04 0.14 11.61
C LEU A 72 -8.52 0.03 11.51
N TRP A 73 -7.82 0.49 12.55
CA TRP A 73 -6.36 0.43 12.66
C TRP A 73 -5.94 -0.52 13.77
N PHE A 74 -4.91 -1.32 13.51
CA PHE A 74 -4.40 -2.33 14.42
C PHE A 74 -2.88 -2.28 14.52
N ASN A 75 -2.36 -2.66 15.68
CA ASN A 75 -0.97 -3.03 15.83
C ASN A 75 -0.74 -4.50 15.37
N ALA A 76 0.50 -4.99 15.44
CA ALA A 76 0.81 -6.37 15.03
C ALA A 76 0.14 -7.46 15.89
N THR A 77 -0.22 -7.17 17.16
CA THR A 77 -0.91 -8.14 18.02
C THR A 77 -2.41 -8.27 17.69
N GLY A 78 -2.92 -7.44 16.79
CA GLY A 78 -4.33 -7.39 16.38
C GLY A 78 -5.19 -6.55 17.33
N ASP A 79 -4.58 -5.82 18.27
CA ASP A 79 -5.25 -4.86 19.13
C ASP A 79 -5.37 -3.52 18.42
N ALA A 80 -6.27 -2.65 18.88
CA ALA A 80 -6.44 -1.31 18.30
C ALA A 80 -5.12 -0.53 18.33
N GLN A 81 -4.79 0.14 17.23
CA GLN A 81 -3.56 0.93 17.14
C GLN A 81 -3.55 2.04 18.19
N ARG A 82 -2.42 2.14 18.90
CA ARG A 82 -2.12 3.26 19.80
C ARG A 82 -1.17 4.22 19.11
N TRP A 83 -1.62 5.45 18.88
CA TRP A 83 -0.84 6.47 18.14
C TRP A 83 0.24 7.15 18.98
N ASP A 84 0.20 6.96 20.29
CA ASP A 84 1.15 7.46 21.27
C ASP A 84 2.21 6.42 21.67
N ALA A 85 2.17 5.23 21.06
CA ALA A 85 3.10 4.15 21.31
C ALA A 85 4.22 4.12 20.25
N ASP A 86 5.35 3.49 20.60
CA ASP A 86 6.51 3.31 19.72
C ASP A 86 6.36 2.12 18.74
N ASP A 87 5.13 1.84 18.29
CA ASP A 87 4.87 0.77 17.32
C ASP A 87 5.42 1.17 15.94
N LEU A 88 6.39 0.41 15.44
CA LEU A 88 6.96 0.63 14.09
C LEU A 88 6.10 0.03 12.97
N SER A 89 5.25 -0.94 13.30
CA SER A 89 4.37 -1.63 12.36
C SER A 89 2.94 -1.16 12.48
N ILE A 90 2.19 -1.23 11.39
CA ILE A 90 0.77 -0.89 11.41
C ILE A 90 -0.02 -1.81 10.48
N ALA A 91 -1.26 -2.09 10.84
CA ALA A 91 -2.22 -2.77 9.98
C ALA A 91 -3.55 -2.02 9.95
N CYS A 92 -4.32 -2.19 8.87
CA CYS A 92 -5.67 -1.65 8.79
C CYS A 92 -6.64 -2.61 8.10
N LEU A 93 -7.90 -2.55 8.53
CA LEU A 93 -9.03 -3.23 7.91
C LEU A 93 -9.94 -2.19 7.27
N ILE A 94 -10.06 -2.24 5.95
CA ILE A 94 -11.10 -1.56 5.20
C ILE A 94 -12.35 -2.43 5.27
N ASN A 95 -13.43 -1.90 5.86
CA ASN A 95 -14.67 -2.63 6.04
C ASN A 95 -15.48 -2.65 4.74
N GLY A 96 -15.73 -3.84 4.17
CA GLY A 96 -16.49 -3.99 2.92
C GLY A 96 -17.94 -3.50 2.98
N GLU A 97 -18.60 -3.58 4.14
CA GLU A 97 -19.99 -3.10 4.28
C GLU A 97 -20.11 -1.58 4.13
N GLU A 98 -19.05 -0.86 4.48
CA GLU A 98 -18.98 0.60 4.42
C GLU A 98 -18.27 1.12 3.15
N ASN A 99 -17.72 0.20 2.34
CA ASN A 99 -16.84 0.48 1.21
C ASN A 99 -17.16 -0.35 -0.05
N ASP A 100 -18.44 -0.43 -0.42
CA ASP A 100 -18.92 -1.00 -1.69
C ASP A 100 -18.42 -2.43 -1.94
N GLY A 101 -18.36 -3.25 -0.88
CA GLY A 101 -17.92 -4.63 -0.92
C GLY A 101 -16.40 -4.82 -0.89
N THR A 102 -15.61 -3.75 -0.89
CA THR A 102 -14.15 -3.83 -0.80
C THR A 102 -13.72 -4.10 0.64
N ALA A 103 -13.48 -5.37 0.97
CA ALA A 103 -12.91 -5.78 2.25
C ALA A 103 -11.43 -6.10 2.09
N LEU A 104 -10.55 -5.29 2.72
CA LEU A 104 -9.10 -5.45 2.61
C LEU A 104 -8.43 -5.36 3.99
N TYR A 105 -7.50 -6.27 4.26
CA TYR A 105 -6.60 -6.18 5.41
C TYR A 105 -5.18 -5.92 4.93
N LEU A 106 -4.64 -4.74 5.24
CA LEU A 106 -3.30 -4.30 4.84
C LEU A 106 -2.37 -4.32 6.05
N MET A 107 -1.15 -4.85 5.87
CA MET A 107 -0.14 -4.97 6.92
C MET A 107 1.17 -4.35 6.44
N PHE A 108 1.76 -3.48 7.25
CA PHE A 108 2.99 -2.77 6.93
C PHE A 108 4.02 -3.02 8.03
N ASN A 109 5.12 -3.68 7.66
CA ASN A 109 6.29 -3.87 8.51
C ASN A 109 7.49 -3.19 7.85
N PRO A 110 7.88 -1.99 8.31
CA PRO A 110 9.05 -1.28 7.77
C PRO A 110 10.38 -1.79 8.38
N THR A 111 10.33 -2.73 9.32
CA THR A 111 11.54 -3.22 9.99
C THR A 111 12.20 -4.33 9.19
N VAL A 112 13.49 -4.56 9.45
CA VAL A 112 14.24 -5.69 8.88
C VAL A 112 13.93 -7.02 9.59
N LEU A 113 13.22 -6.98 10.72
CA LEU A 113 12.88 -8.15 11.50
C LEU A 113 11.53 -8.71 11.05
N ALA A 114 11.45 -10.04 10.97
CA ALA A 114 10.17 -10.70 10.76
C ALA A 114 9.24 -10.41 11.95
N LEU A 115 8.01 -10.02 11.64
CA LEU A 115 6.97 -9.70 12.62
C LEU A 115 5.73 -10.55 12.31
N GLN A 116 5.14 -11.14 13.36
CA GLN A 116 3.89 -11.87 13.22
C GLN A 116 2.72 -10.91 13.42
N PHE A 117 1.87 -10.80 12.40
CA PHE A 117 0.59 -10.10 12.52
C PHE A 117 -0.50 -11.08 12.90
N ARG A 118 -1.25 -10.76 13.96
CA ARG A 118 -2.51 -11.45 14.24
C ARG A 118 -3.62 -10.78 13.44
N ILE A 119 -4.23 -11.53 12.54
CA ILE A 119 -5.40 -11.07 11.81
C ILE A 119 -6.58 -11.03 12.78
N PRO A 120 -7.24 -9.87 12.97
CA PRO A 120 -8.42 -9.77 13.81
C PRO A 120 -9.51 -10.67 13.23
N LYS A 121 -10.29 -11.30 14.11
CA LYS A 121 -11.41 -12.13 13.64
C LYS A 121 -12.34 -11.25 12.80
N GLY A 122 -12.63 -11.67 11.57
CA GLY A 122 -13.68 -11.07 10.77
C GLY A 122 -14.97 -11.10 11.58
N LYS A 123 -15.57 -9.93 11.77
CA LYS A 123 -16.94 -9.83 12.28
C LYS A 123 -17.88 -9.86 11.09
#